data_AF-A0A6L5K3Q3-F1
#
_entry.id   AF-A0A6L5K3Q3-F1
#
_cell.length_a   1.000
_cell.length_b   1.000
_cell.length_c   1.000
_cell.angle_alpha   90.00
_cell.angle_beta   90.00
_cell.angle_gamma   90.00
#
_symmetry.space_group_name_H-M   'P 1'
#
loop_
_entity.id
_entity.type
_entity.pdbx_description
1 polymer ?
#
loop_
_entity_poly.entity_id
_entity_poly.type
_entity_poly.pdbx_seq_one_letter_code
_entity_poly.pdbx_strand_id
1 'polypeptide(L)'
;DKAKENDPEYQYNLGLFYLREGDINEAIRYIDKALTLKPEYDNALCTLGLAYSMKGEFQASIAYLKKCLDINPRLTEAHNYLGVAYQELGFIEEAEKEFRIAILDPNYKSKELPYYNLARIYFSNDKLEDAHTTKFRHIKRIRAVLDFI
;
A
#
# COMPACT_ATOMS: atom_id res chain seq x y z
N ASP A 1 16.91 4.79 26.84
CA ASP A 1 16.97 6.23 27.16
C ASP A 1 15.55 6.75 27.05
N LYS A 2 14.95 7.20 28.15
CA LYS A 2 13.52 7.54 28.23
C LYS A 2 13.11 8.64 27.25
N ALA A 3 14.05 9.49 26.84
CA ALA A 3 13.79 10.51 25.83
C ALA A 3 13.45 9.89 24.46
N LYS A 4 14.15 8.82 24.08
CA LYS A 4 13.91 8.08 22.82
C LYS A 4 12.62 7.26 22.88
N GLU A 5 12.26 6.75 24.05
CA GLU A 5 11.01 5.99 24.24
C GLU A 5 9.75 6.84 24.01
N ASN A 6 9.83 8.14 24.27
CA ASN A 6 8.73 9.10 24.11
C ASN A 6 8.82 9.92 22.81
N ASP A 7 9.72 9.57 21.88
CA ASP A 7 9.84 10.21 20.59
C ASP A 7 9.10 9.40 19.51
N PRO A 8 8.02 9.93 18.91
CA PRO A 8 7.24 9.22 17.89
C PRO A 8 8.08 8.85 16.66
N GLU A 9 9.05 9.67 16.27
CA GLU A 9 9.90 9.39 15.10
C GLU A 9 10.88 8.24 15.39
N TYR A 10 11.44 8.21 16.59
CA TYR A 10 12.27 7.09 17.03
C TYR A 10 11.49 5.77 17.09
N GLN A 11 10.28 5.79 17.67
CA GLN A 11 9.41 4.60 17.69
C GLN A 11 9.04 4.15 16.28
N TYR A 12 8.71 5.09 15.39
CA TYR A 12 8.40 4.79 13.99
C TYR A 12 9.60 4.16 13.26
N ASN A 13 10.80 4.69 13.45
CA ASN A 13 12.03 4.16 12.84
C ASN A 13 12.38 2.75 13.36
N LEU A 14 12.12 2.45 14.64
CA LEU A 14 12.21 1.07 15.15
C LEU A 14 11.18 0.16 14.47
N GLY A 15 9.95 0.64 14.31
CA GLY A 15 8.90 -0.07 13.56
C GLY A 15 9.34 -0.43 12.15
N LEU A 16 9.90 0.54 11.42
CA LEU A 16 10.46 0.31 10.08
C LEU A 16 11.62 -0.68 10.06
N PHE A 17 12.49 -0.65 11.08
CA PHE A 17 13.59 -1.60 11.22
C PHE A 17 13.05 -3.03 11.33
N TYR A 18 12.12 -3.29 12.26
CA TYR A 18 11.56 -4.63 12.44
C TYR A 18 10.75 -5.10 11.22
N LEU A 19 10.08 -4.18 10.51
CA LEU A 19 9.38 -4.52 9.27
C LEU A 19 10.36 -5.02 8.19
N ARG A 20 11.56 -4.42 8.11
CA ARG A 20 12.62 -4.87 7.17
C ARG A 20 13.22 -6.22 7.56
N GLU A 21 13.34 -6.48 8.85
CA GLU A 21 13.77 -7.79 9.38
C GLU A 21 12.69 -8.87 9.24
N GLY A 22 11.47 -8.49 8.85
CA GLY A 22 10.34 -9.41 8.71
C GLY A 22 9.63 -9.75 10.04
N ASP A 23 10.03 -9.11 11.14
CA ASP A 23 9.33 -9.24 12.42
C ASP A 23 8.13 -8.29 12.47
N ILE A 24 7.04 -8.72 11.83
CA ILE A 24 5.84 -7.90 11.65
C ILE A 24 5.18 -7.56 12.99
N ASN A 25 5.25 -8.45 13.99
CA ASN A 25 4.63 -8.21 15.30
C ASN A 25 5.38 -7.12 16.07
N GLU A 26 6.71 -7.15 16.06
CA GLU A 26 7.50 -6.08 16.67
C GLU A 26 7.32 -4.76 15.90
N ALA A 27 7.25 -4.81 14.56
CA ALA A 27 6.97 -3.64 13.75
C ALA A 27 5.66 -2.95 14.18
N ILE A 28 4.56 -3.72 14.27
CA ILE A 28 3.26 -3.22 14.74
C ILE A 28 3.39 -2.60 16.12
N ARG A 29 4.03 -3.29 17.07
CA ARG A 29 4.19 -2.79 18.44
C ARG A 29 4.87 -1.42 18.51
N TYR A 30 5.91 -1.21 17.73
CA TYR A 30 6.63 0.07 17.72
C TYR A 30 5.90 1.15 16.93
N ILE A 31 5.20 0.80 15.84
CA ILE A 31 4.36 1.73 15.08
C ILE A 31 3.17 2.20 15.92
N ASP A 32 2.52 1.30 16.67
CA ASP A 32 1.42 1.64 17.59
C ASP A 32 1.87 2.61 18.70
N LYS A 33 3.10 2.44 19.21
CA LYS A 33 3.70 3.41 20.14
C LYS A 33 3.89 4.78 19.47
N ALA A 34 4.40 4.81 18.24
CA ALA A 34 4.54 6.05 17.49
C ALA A 34 3.18 6.76 17.31
N LEU A 35 2.12 5.99 17.03
CA LEU A 35 0.76 6.51 16.89
C LEU A 35 0.12 6.92 18.22
N THR A 36 0.47 6.28 19.33
CA THR A 36 0.06 6.72 20.67
C THR A 36 0.63 8.10 21.00
N LEU A 37 1.88 8.35 20.59
CA LEU A 37 2.57 9.62 20.79
C LEU A 37 2.16 10.69 19.78
N LYS A 38 1.85 10.28 18.54
CA LYS A 38 1.40 11.16 17.44
C LYS A 38 0.26 10.49 16.64
N PRO A 39 -1.01 10.67 17.04
CA PRO A 39 -2.16 9.96 16.45
C PRO A 39 -2.45 10.21 14.97
N GLU A 40 -1.98 11.35 14.45
CA GLU A 40 -2.14 11.78 13.05
C GLU A 40 -0.84 11.63 12.25
N TYR A 41 0.02 10.69 12.64
CA TYR A 41 1.23 10.38 11.88
C TYR A 41 0.90 9.51 10.67
N ASP A 42 0.60 10.16 9.55
CA ASP A 42 0.25 9.54 8.27
C ASP A 42 1.21 8.41 7.83
N ASN A 43 2.51 8.64 7.84
CA ASN A 43 3.50 7.61 7.49
C ASN A 43 3.43 6.37 8.41
N ALA A 44 3.18 6.58 9.71
CA ALA A 44 3.02 5.48 10.66
C ALA A 44 1.69 4.74 10.42
N LEU A 45 0.59 5.45 10.14
CA LEU A 45 -0.70 4.83 9.78
C LEU A 45 -0.59 3.99 8.49
N CYS A 46 0.08 4.52 7.47
CA CYS A 46 0.34 3.82 6.21
C CYS A 46 1.16 2.55 6.44
N THR A 47 2.23 2.66 7.23
CA THR A 47 3.11 1.52 7.55
C THR A 47 2.39 0.48 8.41
N LEU A 48 1.52 0.91 9.33
CA LEU A 48 0.69 0.00 10.11
C LEU A 48 -0.28 -0.77 9.20
N GLY A 49 -0.91 -0.07 8.26
CA GLY A 49 -1.75 -0.68 7.23
C GLY A 49 -1.00 -1.73 6.41
N LEU A 50 0.23 -1.43 5.97
CA LEU A 50 1.10 -2.39 5.29
C LEU A 50 1.39 -3.61 6.18
N ALA A 51 1.76 -3.40 7.43
CA ALA A 51 2.07 -4.48 8.38
C ALA A 51 0.88 -5.43 8.57
N TYR A 52 -0.35 -4.89 8.71
CA TYR A 52 -1.56 -5.72 8.77
C TYR A 52 -1.85 -6.47 7.47
N SER A 53 -1.59 -5.87 6.30
CA SER A 53 -1.68 -6.60 5.02
C SER A 53 -0.68 -7.76 4.95
N MET A 54 0.54 -7.58 5.44
CA MET A 54 1.55 -8.65 5.49
C MET A 54 1.15 -9.80 6.42
N LYS A 55 0.31 -9.54 7.43
CA LYS A 55 -0.31 -10.57 8.29
C LYS A 55 -1.54 -11.24 7.67
N GLY A 56 -2.04 -10.75 6.53
CA GLY A 56 -3.31 -11.18 5.95
C GLY A 56 -4.55 -10.58 6.63
N GLU A 57 -4.38 -9.62 7.53
CA GLU A 57 -5.46 -8.95 8.25
C GLU A 57 -5.95 -7.72 7.44
N PHE A 58 -6.47 -7.98 6.25
CA PHE A 58 -6.77 -6.93 5.26
C PHE A 58 -7.85 -5.92 5.70
N GLN A 59 -8.81 -6.34 6.54
CA GLN A 59 -9.82 -5.42 7.09
C GLN A 59 -9.17 -4.37 8.02
N ALA A 60 -8.24 -4.79 8.88
CA ALA A 60 -7.48 -3.87 9.73
C ALA A 60 -6.60 -2.96 8.87
N SER A 61 -5.95 -3.51 7.83
CA SER A 61 -5.18 -2.73 6.87
C SER A 61 -6.00 -1.60 6.25
N ILE A 62 -7.19 -1.91 5.71
CA ILE A 62 -8.10 -0.93 5.11
C ILE A 62 -8.44 0.19 6.09
N ALA A 63 -8.73 -0.14 7.36
CA ALA A 63 -9.08 0.86 8.36
C ALA A 63 -7.95 1.87 8.59
N TYR A 64 -6.71 1.39 8.77
CA TYR A 64 -5.55 2.27 8.97
C TYR A 64 -5.17 3.06 7.72
N LEU A 65 -5.26 2.45 6.53
CA LEU A 65 -4.97 3.12 5.26
C LEU A 65 -6.00 4.20 4.93
N LYS A 66 -7.28 3.96 5.22
CA LYS A 66 -8.32 5.00 5.11
C LYS A 66 -8.05 6.16 6.06
N LYS A 67 -7.75 5.88 7.34
CA LYS A 67 -7.40 6.92 8.30
C LYS A 67 -6.16 7.72 7.84
N CYS A 68 -5.17 7.05 7.27
CA CYS A 68 -4.01 7.70 6.67
C CYS A 68 -4.42 8.65 5.54
N LEU A 69 -5.29 8.22 4.63
CA LEU A 69 -5.75 9.02 3.50
C LEU A 69 -6.72 10.15 3.91
N ASP A 70 -7.43 10.00 5.02
CA ASP A 70 -8.22 11.09 5.61
C ASP A 70 -7.32 12.25 6.09
N ILE A 71 -6.11 11.94 6.58
CA ILE A 71 -5.11 12.93 7.01
C ILE A 71 -4.30 13.46 5.83
N ASN A 72 -3.82 12.56 4.98
CA ASN A 72 -3.01 12.90 3.80
C ASN A 72 -3.58 12.19 2.55
N PRO A 73 -4.53 12.82 1.84
CA PRO A 73 -5.15 12.24 0.65
C PRO A 73 -4.19 12.10 -0.55
N ARG A 74 -2.95 12.55 -0.44
CA ARG A 74 -1.94 12.50 -1.50
C ARG A 74 -0.83 11.49 -1.22
N LEU A 75 -0.93 10.70 -0.14
CA LEU A 75 0.06 9.68 0.15
C LEU A 75 -0.14 8.48 -0.79
N THR A 76 0.63 8.48 -1.88
CA THR A 76 0.43 7.55 -2.99
C THR A 76 0.64 6.08 -2.60
N GLU A 77 1.59 5.80 -1.70
CA GLU A 77 1.81 4.48 -1.14
C GLU A 77 0.54 3.92 -0.48
N ALA A 78 -0.22 4.76 0.23
CA ALA A 78 -1.44 4.33 0.91
C ALA A 78 -2.52 3.90 -0.09
N HIS A 79 -2.66 4.60 -1.22
CA HIS A 79 -3.54 4.17 -2.32
C HIS A 79 -3.12 2.81 -2.89
N ASN A 80 -1.83 2.58 -3.13
CA ASN A 80 -1.36 1.28 -3.60
C ASN A 80 -1.66 0.16 -2.58
N TYR A 81 -1.34 0.36 -1.29
CA TYR A 81 -1.61 -0.66 -0.27
C TYR A 81 -3.10 -0.89 -0.04
N LEU A 82 -3.92 0.15 -0.18
CA LEU A 82 -5.37 0.05 -0.04
C LEU A 82 -5.95 -0.76 -1.21
N GLY A 83 -5.42 -0.54 -2.41
CA GLY A 83 -5.74 -1.35 -3.58
C GLY A 83 -5.42 -2.84 -3.38
N VAL A 84 -4.25 -3.15 -2.80
CA VAL A 84 -3.88 -4.54 -2.46
C VAL A 84 -4.86 -5.13 -1.46
N ALA A 85 -5.15 -4.43 -0.37
CA ALA A 85 -6.05 -4.93 0.67
C ALA A 85 -7.47 -5.16 0.15
N TYR A 86 -7.98 -4.27 -0.71
CA TYR A 86 -9.27 -4.47 -1.39
C TYR A 86 -9.24 -5.67 -2.34
N GLN A 87 -8.17 -5.83 -3.12
CA GLN A 87 -8.02 -6.95 -4.05
C GLN A 87 -8.06 -8.29 -3.31
N GLU A 88 -7.33 -8.42 -2.20
CA GLU A 88 -7.27 -9.65 -1.42
C GLU A 88 -8.62 -9.99 -0.73
N LEU A 89 -9.47 -8.99 -0.49
CA LEU A 89 -10.85 -9.18 -0.01
C LEU A 89 -11.88 -9.35 -1.14
N GLY A 90 -11.47 -9.30 -2.41
CA GLY A 90 -12.37 -9.42 -3.56
C GLY A 90 -13.13 -8.15 -3.93
N PHE A 91 -12.81 -7.00 -3.32
CA PHE A 91 -13.34 -5.68 -3.66
C PHE A 91 -12.60 -5.11 -4.89
N ILE A 92 -12.82 -5.76 -6.03
CA ILE A 92 -12.04 -5.53 -7.26
C ILE A 92 -12.20 -4.11 -7.80
N GLU A 93 -13.41 -3.55 -7.77
CA GLU A 93 -13.69 -2.22 -8.33
C GLU A 93 -12.98 -1.14 -7.53
N GLU A 94 -13.03 -1.24 -6.20
CA GLU A 94 -12.32 -0.39 -5.27
C GLU A 94 -10.80 -0.55 -5.45
N ALA A 95 -10.31 -1.78 -5.57
CA ALA A 95 -8.90 -2.05 -5.81
C ALA A 95 -8.38 -1.36 -7.08
N GLU A 96 -9.12 -1.50 -8.20
CA GLU A 96 -8.78 -0.84 -9.45
C GLU A 96 -8.73 0.68 -9.30
N LYS A 97 -9.71 1.27 -8.62
CA LYS A 97 -9.78 2.72 -8.41
C LYS A 97 -8.53 3.21 -7.68
N GLU A 98 -8.15 2.55 -6.58
CA GLU A 98 -7.00 2.97 -5.77
C GLU A 98 -5.67 2.83 -6.53
N PHE A 99 -5.47 1.72 -7.26
CA PHE A 99 -4.27 1.56 -8.09
C PHE A 99 -4.17 2.60 -9.20
N ARG A 100 -5.30 3.01 -9.81
CA ARG A 100 -5.32 4.07 -10.81
C ARG A 100 -4.92 5.42 -10.22
N ILE A 101 -5.37 5.74 -9.01
CA ILE A 101 -4.93 6.94 -8.30
C ILE A 101 -3.40 6.89 -8.15
N ALA A 102 -2.86 5.75 -7.72
CA ALA A 102 -1.42 5.60 -7.52
C ALA A 102 -0.58 5.77 -8.81
N ILE A 103 -1.08 5.29 -9.94
CA ILE A 103 -0.40 5.41 -11.25
C ILE A 103 -0.38 6.86 -11.76
N LEU A 104 -1.44 7.62 -11.46
CA LEU A 104 -1.61 9.00 -11.93
C LEU A 104 -0.68 9.99 -11.22
N ASP A 105 -0.17 9.67 -10.02
CA ASP A 105 0.82 10.52 -9.36
C ASP A 105 2.16 10.49 -10.13
N PRO A 106 2.61 11.58 -10.78
CA PRO A 106 3.86 11.60 -11.54
C PRO A 106 5.10 11.34 -10.67
N ASN A 107 5.04 11.57 -9.36
CA ASN A 107 6.18 11.47 -8.45
C ASN A 107 6.30 10.11 -7.77
N TYR A 108 5.32 9.22 -7.93
CA TYR A 108 5.38 7.90 -7.34
C TYR A 108 6.49 7.09 -8.01
N LYS A 109 7.50 6.71 -7.23
CA LYS A 109 8.68 6.01 -7.74
C LYS A 109 8.40 4.53 -8.02
N SER A 110 7.46 3.93 -7.28
CA SER A 110 7.18 2.49 -7.33
C SER A 110 5.93 2.14 -8.15
N LYS A 111 5.74 2.82 -9.29
CA LYS A 111 4.56 2.63 -10.16
C LYS A 111 4.42 1.22 -10.72
N GLU A 112 5.52 0.49 -10.82
CA GLU A 112 5.53 -0.92 -11.20
C GLU A 112 4.62 -1.77 -10.31
N LEU A 113 4.47 -1.44 -9.02
CA LEU A 113 3.62 -2.17 -8.08
C LEU A 113 2.11 -2.07 -8.43
N PRO A 114 1.49 -0.87 -8.51
CA PRO A 114 0.08 -0.77 -8.89
C PRO A 114 -0.17 -1.23 -10.33
N TYR A 115 0.79 -1.08 -11.24
CA TYR A 115 0.68 -1.65 -12.59
C TYR A 115 0.61 -3.18 -12.57
N TYR A 116 1.49 -3.83 -11.79
CA TYR A 116 1.49 -5.28 -11.61
C TYR A 116 0.19 -5.77 -10.98
N ASN A 117 -0.32 -5.07 -9.96
CA ASN A 117 -1.57 -5.46 -9.31
C ASN A 117 -2.79 -5.27 -10.21
N LEU A 118 -2.85 -4.18 -10.99
CA LEU A 118 -3.89 -4.03 -12.03
C LEU A 118 -3.81 -5.14 -13.08
N ALA A 119 -2.60 -5.50 -13.52
CA ALA A 119 -2.44 -6.61 -14.44
C ALA A 119 -2.97 -7.91 -13.83
N ARG A 120 -2.66 -8.21 -12.56
CA ARG A 120 -3.22 -9.37 -11.83
C ARG A 120 -4.74 -9.34 -11.81
N ILE A 121 -5.36 -8.19 -11.50
CA ILE A 121 -6.81 -8.03 -11.51
C ILE A 121 -7.41 -8.37 -12.87
N TYR A 122 -6.82 -7.87 -13.97
CA TYR A 122 -7.35 -8.19 -15.30
C TYR A 122 -7.12 -9.65 -15.66
N PHE A 123 -5.94 -10.20 -15.39
CA PHE A 123 -5.68 -11.62 -15.67
C PHE A 123 -6.56 -12.57 -14.85
N SER A 124 -6.88 -12.25 -13.59
CA SER A 124 -7.75 -13.07 -12.76
C SER A 124 -9.23 -12.96 -13.13
N ASN A 125 -9.64 -11.80 -13.66
CA ASN A 125 -11.03 -11.53 -14.03
C ASN A 125 -11.35 -11.86 -15.49
N ASP A 126 -10.37 -12.14 -16.34
CA ASP A 126 -10.57 -12.42 -17.78
C ASP A 126 -11.03 -13.84 -18.07
N LYS A 127 -12.19 -14.17 -17.49
CA LYS A 127 -13.29 -14.50 -18.38
C LYS A 127 -13.79 -13.20 -19.06
N LEU A 128 -13.44 -13.06 -20.34
CA LEU A 128 -14.27 -12.58 -21.46
C LEU A 128 -14.37 -11.04 -21.73
N GLU A 129 -13.81 -10.65 -22.88
CA GLU A 129 -14.32 -9.66 -23.86
C GLU A 129 -14.12 -8.13 -23.71
N ASP A 130 -13.86 -7.56 -22.53
CA ASP A 130 -13.76 -6.08 -22.40
C ASP A 130 -12.33 -5.49 -22.37
N ALA A 131 -11.34 -6.27 -22.83
CA ALA A 131 -9.95 -5.84 -22.98
C ALA A 131 -9.70 -4.85 -24.14
N HIS A 132 -10.74 -4.29 -24.76
CA HIS A 132 -10.61 -3.39 -25.89
C HIS A 132 -10.47 -1.92 -25.46
N THR A 133 -9.22 -1.45 -25.41
CA THR A 133 -8.64 -0.50 -26.40
C THR A 133 -7.66 0.50 -25.78
N THR A 134 -7.81 0.86 -24.50
CA THR A 134 -6.92 1.89 -23.87
C THR A 134 -6.07 1.34 -22.73
N LYS A 135 -6.64 0.42 -21.94
CA LYS A 135 -6.04 -0.15 -20.72
C LYS A 135 -4.90 -1.14 -21.01
N PHE A 136 -5.08 -1.98 -22.03
CA PHE A 136 -4.07 -2.93 -22.49
C PHE A 136 -2.91 -2.30 -23.28
N ARG A 137 -3.03 -1.07 -23.80
CA ARG A 137 -1.89 -0.39 -24.43
C ARG A 137 -0.79 -0.06 -23.43
N HIS A 138 -1.16 0.26 -22.19
CA HIS A 138 -0.18 0.47 -21.11
C HIS A 138 0.41 -0.86 -20.64
N ILE A 139 -0.42 -1.91 -20.47
CA ILE A 139 0.06 -3.24 -20.06
C ILE A 139 0.96 -3.89 -21.12
N LYS A 140 0.66 -3.77 -22.43
CA LYS A 140 1.55 -4.23 -23.50
C LYS A 140 2.89 -3.48 -23.52
N ARG A 141 2.90 -2.18 -23.21
CA ARG A 141 4.14 -1.40 -23.03
C ARG A 141 4.92 -1.87 -21.81
N ILE A 142 4.25 -2.20 -20.71
CA ILE A 142 4.88 -2.68 -19.47
C ILE A 142 5.50 -4.07 -19.67
N ARG A 143 4.83 -4.98 -20.38
CA ARG A 143 5.40 -6.30 -20.74
C ARG A 143 6.65 -6.17 -21.60
N ALA A 144 6.66 -5.24 -22.57
CA ALA A 144 7.83 -4.97 -23.41
C ALA A 144 9.02 -4.35 -22.65
N VAL A 145 8.79 -3.71 -21.51
CA VAL A 145 9.87 -3.16 -20.65
C VAL A 145 10.47 -4.25 -19.75
N LEU A 146 9.67 -5.23 -19.32
CA LEU A 146 10.14 -6.35 -18.51
C LEU A 146 10.89 -7.42 -19.33
N ASP A 147 10.58 -7.56 -20.63
CA ASP A 147 11.29 -8.48 -21.53
C ASP A 147 12.68 -7.94 -21.98
N PHE A 148 13.09 -6.75 -21.53
CA PHE A 148 14.35 -6.08 -21.92
C PHE A 148 15.34 -5.86 -20.75
N ILE A 149 15.09 -6.47 -19.59
CA ILE A 149 16.02 -6.55 -18.45
C ILE A 149 16.44 -8.00 -18.28
#